data_AF-A0A7W0T611-F1
#
_entry.id   AF-A0A7W0T611-F1
#
_cell.length_a   1.000
_cell.length_b   1.000
_cell.length_c   1.000
_cell.angle_alpha   90.00
_cell.angle_beta   90.00
_cell.angle_gamma   90.00
#
_symmetry.space_group_name_H-M   'P 1'
#
loop_
_entity.id
_entity.type
_entity.pdbx_description
1 polymer ?
#
loop_
_entity_poly.entity_id
_entity_poly.type
_entity_poly.pdbx_seq_one_letter_code
_entity_poly.pdbx_strand_id
1 'polypeptide(L)' 'MYELVGRNEIPNRRLGKQIRFSRAAIMRWLDSWSSQGAKEGQ' A
#
# COMPACT_ATOMS: atom_id res chain seq x y z
N MET A 1 -7.50 -2.30 -5.84
CA MET A 1 -6.10 -1.96 -6.19
C MET A 1 -5.99 -0.58 -6.85
N TYR A 2 -6.60 -0.35 -8.02
CA TYR A 2 -6.50 0.96 -8.72
C TYR A 2 -7.13 2.12 -7.96
N GLU A 3 -8.23 1.89 -7.24
CA GLU A 3 -8.85 2.91 -6.39
C GLU A 3 -7.92 3.38 -5.26
N LEU A 4 -7.25 2.44 -4.58
CA LEU A 4 -6.25 2.72 -3.54
C LEU A 4 -5.03 3.47 -4.10
N VAL A 5 -4.64 3.19 -5.35
CA VAL A 5 -3.61 3.98 -6.04
C VAL A 5 -4.09 5.40 -6.31
N GLY A 6 -5.35 5.57 -6.73
CA GLY A 6 -5.97 6.88 -6.92
C GLY A 6 -6.05 7.71 -5.64
N ARG A 7 -6.23 7.03 -4.49
CA ARG A 7 -6.25 7.64 -3.15
C ARG A 7 -4.86 7.76 -2.50
N ASN A 8 -3.80 7.29 -3.18
CA ASN A 8 -2.43 7.25 -2.67
C ASN A 8 -2.23 6.40 -1.40
N GLU A 9 -3.14 5.45 -1.14
CA GLU A 9 -3.14 4.61 0.08
C GLU A 9 -2.22 3.39 -0.02
N ILE A 10 -1.77 3.05 -1.23
CA ILE A 10 -0.81 1.98 -1.50
C ILE A 10 0.52 2.56 -1.97
N PRO A 11 1.68 2.05 -1.52
CA PRO A 11 2.98 2.43 -2.04
C PRO A 11 3.07 2.17 -3.55
N ASN A 12 3.11 3.24 -4.33
CA ASN A 12 3.21 3.19 -5.77
C ASN A 12 4.10 4.31 -6.28
N ARG A 13 4.74 4.08 -7.44
CA ARG A 13 5.51 5.11 -8.15
C ARG A 13 4.93 5.24 -9.56
N ARG A 14 4.45 6.42 -9.90
CA ARG A 14 3.97 6.73 -11.25
C ARG A 14 5.16 7.08 -12.15
N LEU A 15 5.33 6.36 -13.24
CA LEU A 15 6.35 6.61 -14.27
C LEU A 15 5.63 6.86 -15.61
N GLY A 16 5.36 8.14 -15.88
CA GLY A 16 4.51 8.54 -17.01
C GLY A 16 3.10 7.94 -16.88
N LYS A 17 2.70 7.11 -17.86
CA LYS A 17 1.41 6.41 -17.87
C LYS A 17 1.41 5.09 -17.08
N GLN A 18 2.56 4.62 -16.62
CA GLN A 18 2.67 3.37 -15.88
C GLN A 18 2.66 3.60 -14.37
N ILE A 19 2.01 2.69 -13.65
CA ILE A 19 2.07 2.61 -12.19
C ILE A 19 2.98 1.44 -11.85
N ARG A 20 4.05 1.71 -11.12
CA ARG A 20 5.03 0.70 -10.71
C ARG A 20 4.91 0.45 -9.21
N PHE A 21 4.88 -0.82 -8.86
CA PHE A 21 4.83 -1.27 -7.47
C PHE A 21 6.20 -1.83 -7.08
N SER A 22 6.70 -1.42 -5.92
CA SER A 22 7.88 -2.04 -5.32
C SER A 22 7.42 -3.14 -4.38
N ARG A 23 7.83 -4.39 -4.64
CA ARG A 23 7.49 -5.53 -3.78
C ARG A 23 7.88 -5.29 -2.32
N ALA A 24 9.06 -4.73 -2.07
CA ALA A 24 9.51 -4.41 -0.71
C ALA A 24 8.64 -3.35 -0.03
N ALA A 25 8.20 -2.33 -0.77
CA ALA A 25 7.31 -1.30 -0.23
C ALA A 25 5.91 -1.86 0.08
N ILE A 26 5.37 -2.69 -0.82
CA ILE A 26 4.09 -3.38 -0.60
C ILE A 26 4.17 -4.29 0.63
N MET A 27 5.23 -5.09 0.77
CA MET A 27 5.39 -5.99 1.92
C MET A 27 5.47 -5.23 3.24
N ARG A 28 6.24 -4.13 3.30
CA ARG A 28 6.30 -3.27 4.50
C ARG A 28 4.97 -2.59 4.81
N TRP A 29 4.22 -2.20 3.78
CA TRP A 29 2.90 -1.60 3.96
C TRP A 29 1.86 -2.62 4.44
N LEU A 30 1.88 -3.85 3.93
CA LEU A 30 1.04 -4.95 4.42
C LEU A 30 1.35 -5.31 5.88
N ASP A 31 2.63 -5.33 6.24
CA ASP A 31 3.09 -5.55 7.63
C ASP A 31 2.56 -4.46 8.58
N SER A 32 2.64 -3.19 8.14
CA SER A 32 2.07 -2.06 8.86
C SER A 32 0.55 -2.15 9.00
N TRP A 33 -0.16 -2.62 7.97
CA TRP A 33 -1.62 -2.76 8.02
C TRP A 33 -2.03 -3.92 8.95
N SER A 34 -1.32 -5.05 8.89
CA SER A 34 -1.52 -6.17 9.83
C SER A 34 -1.36 -5.71 11.29
N SER A 35 -0.38 -4.85 11.56
CA SER A 35 -0.16 -4.24 12.87
C SER A 35 -1.24 -3.23 13.28
N GLN A 36 -1.93 -2.59 12.32
CA GLN A 36 -3.03 -1.67 12.57
C GLN A 36 -4.33 -2.40 12.91
N GLY A 37 -4.66 -3.49 12.20
CA GLY A 37 -5.84 -4.30 12.48
C GLY A 37 -5.78 -5.02 13.84
N ALA A 38 -4.57 -5.30 14.33
CA ALA A 38 -4.37 -5.89 15.66
C ALA A 38 -4.72 -4.95 16.83
N LYS A 39 -4.90 -3.63 16.59
CA LYS A 39 -5.24 -2.65 17.64
C LYS A 39 -6.73 -2.34 17.76
N GLU A 40 -7.57 -2.82 16.84
CA GLU A 40 -9.02 -2.56 16.84
C GLU A 40 -9.83 -3.69 17.51
N GLY A 41 -9.15 -4.69 18.09
CA GLY A 41 -9.76 -5.88 18.68
C GLY A 41 -9.44 -6.11 20.16
N GLN A 42 -9.30 -5.05 20.97
CA GLN A 42 -9.13 -5.17 22.43
C GLN A 42 -10.20 -4.38 23.19
#